data_AF-A0A959SLX9-F1
#
_entry.id   AF-A0A959SLX9-F1
#
_cell.length_a   1.000
_cell.length_b   1.000
_cell.length_c   1.000
_cell.angle_alpha   90.00
_cell.angle_beta   90.00
_cell.angle_gamma   90.00
#
_symmetry.space_group_name_H-M   'P 1'
#
loop_
_entity.id
_entity.type
_entity.pdbx_description
1 polymer ?
#
loop_
_entity_poly.entity_id
_entity_poly.type
_entity_poly.pdbx_seq_one_letter_code
_entity_poly.pdbx_strand_id
1 'polypeptide(L)'
;MNRGILFAAFIAFGFHGTGCRQSPDPIQLSTVDSLRTGIGSVILTLTELDVTHYATADSILKDRRHLFLERFTDTLDRPTAALLGDQFKQLREASRMANDHIQVREEAEATLVRLIALRTDMSSGAMDTRTSANAIARERGTVQGMRRRVGQVISNYKAMQGVLERQPAVDSLLMLPNTNRLPS
;
A
#
# COMPACT_ATOMS: atom_id res chain seq x y z
N MET A 1 15.31 -35.57 78.88
CA MET A 1 15.64 -35.42 77.45
C MET A 1 15.41 -33.97 77.09
N ASN A 2 16.50 -33.27 76.79
CA ASN A 2 16.56 -31.81 76.74
C ASN A 2 16.02 -31.23 75.44
N ARG A 3 15.40 -30.06 75.59
CA ARG A 3 14.83 -29.16 74.58
C ARG A 3 15.88 -28.67 73.58
N GLY A 4 15.47 -28.45 72.33
CA GLY A 4 16.28 -27.78 71.33
C GLY A 4 15.56 -27.60 69.99
N ILE A 5 14.56 -26.70 69.97
CA ILE A 5 14.01 -26.14 68.73
C ILE A 5 15.07 -25.21 68.14
N LEU A 6 15.48 -25.43 66.89
CA LEU A 6 16.19 -24.43 66.10
C LEU A 6 15.51 -24.28 64.73
N PHE A 7 14.71 -23.22 64.67
CA PHE A 7 14.34 -22.53 63.44
C PHE A 7 15.61 -22.05 62.74
N ALA A 8 15.78 -22.40 61.47
CA ALA A 8 16.67 -21.69 60.56
C ALA A 8 15.85 -21.17 59.39
N ALA A 9 15.29 -19.98 59.58
CA ALA A 9 14.87 -19.12 58.49
C ALA A 9 16.14 -18.50 57.89
N PHE A 10 16.43 -18.79 56.62
CA PHE A 10 17.21 -17.88 55.79
C PHE A 10 16.38 -17.51 54.57
N ILE A 11 15.82 -16.32 54.68
CA ILE A 11 15.26 -15.50 53.61
C ILE A 11 16.38 -15.30 52.58
N ALA A 12 16.33 -16.02 51.47
CA ALA A 12 17.03 -15.57 50.27
C ALA A 12 16.18 -14.49 49.64
N PHE A 13 16.51 -13.25 50.00
CA PHE A 13 16.05 -12.01 49.41
C PHE A 13 15.91 -12.15 47.90
N GLY A 14 14.74 -11.78 47.40
CA GLY A 14 14.50 -11.60 45.98
C GLY A 14 15.50 -10.61 45.41
N PHE A 15 16.39 -11.10 44.54
CA PHE A 15 16.92 -10.28 43.48
C PHE A 15 15.79 -10.05 42.48
N HIS A 16 14.93 -9.08 42.81
CA HIS A 16 14.29 -8.30 41.77
C HIS A 16 15.43 -7.56 41.09
N GLY A 17 15.94 -8.15 40.01
CA GLY A 17 16.65 -7.40 39.00
C GLY A 17 15.67 -6.36 38.47
N THR A 18 15.57 -5.23 39.16
CA THR A 18 15.11 -3.97 38.59
C THR A 18 16.18 -3.57 37.58
N GLY A 19 16.28 -4.32 36.47
CA GLY A 19 16.89 -3.81 35.27
C GLY A 19 16.23 -2.47 35.03
N CYS A 20 17.04 -1.41 34.95
CA CYS A 20 16.59 -0.03 34.88
C CYS A 20 15.56 0.11 33.76
N ARG A 21 14.27 -0.01 34.09
CA ARG A 21 13.18 0.37 33.19
C ARG A 21 13.29 1.86 33.05
N GLN A 22 13.81 2.29 31.90
CA GLN A 22 13.92 3.70 31.60
C GLN A 22 12.51 4.23 31.40
N SER A 23 12.17 5.33 32.08
CA SER A 23 10.88 5.98 31.88
C SER A 23 10.75 6.37 30.41
N PRO A 24 9.65 6.00 29.72
CA PRO A 24 9.49 6.30 28.31
C PRO A 24 9.44 7.82 28.08
N ASP A 25 10.10 8.27 27.01
CA ASP A 25 10.07 9.67 26.60
C ASP A 25 8.69 10.00 25.98
N PRO A 26 7.90 10.91 26.58
CA PRO A 26 6.56 11.23 26.12
C PRO A 26 6.54 11.87 24.71
N ILE A 27 7.60 12.57 24.32
CA ILE A 27 7.71 13.19 22.99
C ILE A 27 7.92 12.11 21.92
N GLN A 28 8.71 11.09 22.23
CA GLN A 28 8.94 9.98 21.32
C GLN A 28 7.66 9.14 21.15
N LEU A 29 6.93 8.88 22.24
CA LEU A 29 5.65 8.18 22.17
C LEU A 29 4.61 8.94 21.33
N SER A 30 4.46 10.24 21.52
CA SER A 30 3.53 11.06 20.73
C SER A 30 3.93 11.12 19.25
N THR A 31 5.22 11.04 18.95
CA THR A 31 5.72 10.94 17.58
C THR A 31 5.29 9.63 16.93
N VAL A 32 5.43 8.49 17.61
CA VAL A 32 4.98 7.18 17.10
C VAL A 32 3.47 7.18 16.89
N ASP A 33 2.70 7.77 17.79
CA ASP A 33 1.24 7.88 17.64
C ASP A 33 0.84 8.73 16.43
N SER A 34 1.55 9.82 16.18
CA SER A 34 1.35 10.63 14.97
C SER A 34 1.64 9.84 13.70
N LEU A 35 2.68 9.00 13.70
CA LEU A 35 2.99 8.10 12.58
C LEU A 35 1.90 7.04 12.38
N ARG A 36 1.39 6.46 13.47
CA ARG A 36 0.27 5.49 13.44
C ARG A 36 -0.98 6.10 12.82
N THR A 37 -1.38 7.28 13.28
CA THR A 37 -2.52 8.02 12.70
C THR A 37 -2.30 8.29 11.21
N GLY A 38 -1.10 8.72 10.82
CA GLY A 38 -0.77 9.00 9.43
C GLY A 38 -0.79 7.77 8.52
N ILE A 39 -0.48 6.57 9.04
CA ILE A 39 -0.63 5.32 8.31
C ILE A 39 -2.07 4.82 8.31
N GLY A 40 -2.80 5.00 9.41
CA GLY A 40 -4.24 4.71 9.46
C GLY A 40 -5.01 5.46 8.38
N SER A 41 -4.70 6.75 8.17
CA SER A 41 -5.32 7.53 7.09
C SER A 41 -4.93 7.01 5.70
N VAL A 42 -3.69 6.56 5.51
CA VAL A 42 -3.25 5.95 4.24
C VAL A 42 -4.05 4.68 3.93
N ILE A 43 -4.21 3.80 4.91
CA ILE A 43 -4.97 2.54 4.74
C ILE A 43 -6.42 2.85 4.39
N LEU A 44 -7.03 3.84 5.07
CA LEU A 44 -8.38 4.29 4.75
C LEU A 44 -8.49 4.77 3.31
N THR A 45 -7.60 5.67 2.88
CA THR A 45 -7.58 6.16 1.48
C THR A 45 -7.45 5.00 0.49
N LEU A 46 -6.56 4.04 0.72
CA LEU A 46 -6.39 2.88 -0.17
C LEU A 46 -7.60 1.94 -0.19
N THR A 47 -8.39 1.92 0.89
CA THR A 47 -9.61 1.12 1.00
C THR A 47 -10.79 1.76 0.26
N GLU A 48 -10.83 3.09 0.22
CA GLU A 48 -11.87 3.86 -0.48
C GLU A 48 -11.72 3.83 -2.01
N LEU A 49 -10.52 3.54 -2.53
CA LEU A 49 -10.29 3.41 -3.96
C LEU A 49 -10.90 2.11 -4.50
N ASP A 50 -11.82 2.24 -5.45
CA ASP A 50 -12.47 1.09 -6.07
C ASP A 50 -11.51 0.29 -6.97
N VAL A 51 -11.07 -0.86 -6.46
CA VAL A 51 -10.17 -1.78 -7.18
C VAL A 51 -10.84 -2.48 -8.37
N THR A 52 -12.18 -2.46 -8.46
CA THR A 52 -12.91 -3.13 -9.55
C THR A 52 -12.69 -2.46 -10.89
N HIS A 53 -12.27 -1.18 -10.91
CA HIS A 53 -11.87 -0.48 -12.13
C HIS A 53 -10.75 -1.22 -12.88
N TYR A 54 -9.76 -1.76 -12.15
CA TYR A 54 -8.66 -2.51 -12.78
C TYR A 54 -9.13 -3.83 -13.38
N ALA A 55 -9.99 -4.57 -12.66
CA ALA A 55 -10.56 -5.83 -13.16
C ALA A 55 -11.46 -5.62 -14.38
N THR A 56 -12.21 -4.51 -14.40
CA THR A 56 -13.04 -4.10 -15.53
C THR A 56 -12.19 -3.80 -16.75
N ALA A 57 -11.10 -3.04 -16.57
CA ALA A 57 -10.17 -2.72 -17.64
C ALA A 57 -9.45 -3.95 -18.21
N ASP A 58 -9.02 -4.87 -17.35
CA ASP A 58 -8.42 -6.14 -17.78
C ASP A 58 -9.40 -6.96 -18.63
N SER A 59 -10.67 -7.02 -18.21
CA SER A 59 -11.75 -7.69 -18.95
C SER A 59 -12.01 -7.05 -20.31
N ILE A 60 -12.09 -5.71 -20.38
CA ILE A 60 -12.22 -4.96 -21.63
C ILE A 60 -11.09 -5.32 -22.60
N LEU A 61 -9.84 -5.32 -22.12
CA LEU A 61 -8.70 -5.66 -22.97
C LEU A 61 -8.83 -7.09 -23.46
N LYS A 62 -9.12 -8.05 -22.58
CA LYS A 62 -9.24 -9.46 -22.93
C LYS A 62 -10.28 -9.70 -24.03
N ASP A 63 -11.44 -9.05 -23.91
CA ASP A 63 -12.55 -9.23 -24.85
C ASP A 63 -12.29 -8.53 -26.19
N ARG A 64 -11.72 -7.31 -26.15
CA ARG A 64 -11.61 -6.43 -27.33
C ARG A 64 -10.22 -6.38 -27.96
N ARG A 65 -9.25 -7.13 -27.43
CA ARG A 65 -7.86 -7.12 -27.90
C ARG A 65 -7.76 -7.29 -29.41
N HIS A 66 -8.50 -8.23 -29.97
CA HIS A 66 -8.48 -8.53 -31.39
C HIS A 66 -8.92 -7.31 -32.24
N LEU A 67 -9.96 -6.59 -31.82
CA LEU A 67 -10.44 -5.38 -32.52
C LEU A 67 -9.38 -4.27 -32.54
N PHE A 68 -8.67 -4.07 -31.42
CA PHE A 68 -7.55 -3.11 -31.39
C PHE A 68 -6.45 -3.50 -32.37
N LEU A 69 -6.05 -4.77 -32.38
CA LEU A 69 -4.99 -5.25 -33.27
C LEU A 69 -5.39 -5.13 -34.74
N GLU A 70 -6.64 -5.43 -35.08
CA GLU A 70 -7.17 -5.23 -36.44
C GLU A 70 -7.13 -3.75 -36.83
N ARG A 71 -7.54 -2.84 -35.95
CA ARG A 71 -7.50 -1.40 -36.21
C ARG A 71 -6.09 -0.84 -36.36
N PHE A 72 -5.11 -1.38 -35.64
CA PHE A 72 -3.72 -0.94 -35.78
C PHE A 72 -3.06 -1.37 -37.11
N THR A 73 -3.67 -2.29 -37.86
CA THR A 73 -3.23 -2.64 -39.22
C THR A 73 -3.82 -1.74 -40.31
N ASP A 74 -4.76 -0.87 -39.96
CA ASP A 74 -5.39 0.07 -40.89
C ASP A 74 -4.62 1.40 -40.97
N THR A 75 -4.88 2.17 -42.03
CA THR A 75 -4.36 3.54 -42.17
C THR A 75 -5.23 4.49 -41.36
N LEU A 76 -4.96 4.57 -40.05
CA LEU A 76 -5.64 5.49 -39.15
C LEU A 76 -5.09 6.92 -39.28
N ASP A 77 -5.97 7.91 -39.14
CA ASP A 77 -5.52 9.29 -38.92
C ASP A 77 -4.80 9.39 -37.55
N ARG A 78 -3.90 10.38 -37.43
CA ARG A 78 -3.05 10.53 -36.26
C ARG A 78 -3.85 10.70 -34.94
N PRO A 79 -4.91 11.53 -34.87
CA PRO A 79 -5.78 11.59 -33.70
C PRO A 79 -6.37 10.24 -33.28
N THR A 80 -6.94 9.49 -34.22
CA THR A 80 -7.54 8.18 -33.94
C THR A 80 -6.50 7.17 -33.47
N ALA A 81 -5.34 7.13 -34.13
CA ALA A 81 -4.23 6.26 -33.74
C ALA A 81 -3.71 6.56 -32.32
N ALA A 82 -3.60 7.85 -31.97
CA ALA A 82 -3.19 8.27 -30.63
C ALA A 82 -4.20 7.82 -29.56
N LEU A 83 -5.49 8.07 -29.79
CA LEU A 83 -6.54 7.69 -28.84
C LEU A 83 -6.59 6.17 -28.62
N LEU A 84 -6.63 5.37 -29.69
CA LEU A 84 -6.68 3.91 -29.58
C LEU A 84 -5.39 3.34 -28.99
N GLY A 85 -4.24 3.89 -29.37
CA GLY A 85 -2.94 3.48 -28.84
C GLY A 85 -2.79 3.75 -27.35
N ASP A 86 -3.23 4.93 -26.89
CA ASP A 86 -3.18 5.30 -25.48
C ASP A 86 -4.17 4.47 -24.64
N GLN A 87 -5.40 4.26 -25.15
CA GLN A 87 -6.37 3.36 -24.51
C GLN A 87 -5.79 1.96 -24.36
N PHE A 88 -5.23 1.38 -25.44
CA PHE A 88 -4.66 0.03 -25.42
C PHE A 88 -3.50 -0.10 -24.44
N LYS A 89 -2.58 0.88 -24.42
CA LYS A 89 -1.46 0.90 -23.47
C LYS A 89 -1.97 0.95 -22.03
N GLN A 90 -2.92 1.83 -21.73
CA GLN A 90 -3.44 1.99 -20.36
C GLN A 90 -4.19 0.75 -19.89
N LEU A 91 -5.04 0.15 -20.74
CA LEU A 91 -5.73 -1.11 -20.45
C LEU A 91 -4.72 -2.24 -20.15
N ARG A 92 -3.60 -2.32 -20.87
CA ARG A 92 -2.58 -3.35 -20.68
C ARG A 92 -1.86 -3.25 -19.33
N GLU A 93 -1.81 -2.05 -18.74
CA GLU A 93 -1.19 -1.84 -17.44
C GLU A 93 -2.14 -2.13 -16.26
N ALA A 94 -3.42 -2.45 -16.52
CA ALA A 94 -4.44 -2.59 -15.48
C ALA A 94 -4.08 -3.63 -14.40
N SER A 95 -3.67 -4.84 -14.79
CA SER A 95 -3.32 -5.88 -13.83
C SER A 95 -2.06 -5.53 -13.04
N ARG A 96 -1.08 -4.83 -13.65
CA ARG A 96 0.09 -4.31 -12.93
C ARG A 96 -0.32 -3.25 -11.89
N MET A 97 -1.18 -2.30 -12.28
CA MET A 97 -1.68 -1.27 -11.37
C MET A 97 -2.51 -1.84 -10.21
N ALA A 98 -3.28 -2.91 -10.46
CA ALA A 98 -4.00 -3.62 -9.41
C ALA A 98 -3.04 -4.25 -8.39
N ASN A 99 -1.98 -4.91 -8.86
CA ASN A 99 -0.96 -5.50 -8.00
C ASN A 99 -0.21 -4.43 -7.19
N ASP A 100 0.14 -3.30 -7.82
CA ASP A 100 0.76 -2.16 -7.14
C ASP A 100 -0.13 -1.65 -5.99
N HIS A 101 -1.45 -1.54 -6.21
CA HIS A 101 -2.41 -1.13 -5.18
C HIS A 101 -2.41 -2.12 -4.01
N ILE A 102 -2.59 -3.42 -4.29
CA ILE A 102 -2.62 -4.47 -3.26
C ILE A 102 -1.34 -4.45 -2.44
N GLN A 103 -0.18 -4.43 -3.09
CA GLN A 103 1.11 -4.42 -2.44
C GLN A 103 1.28 -3.19 -1.53
N VAL A 104 0.91 -2.00 -2.01
CA VAL A 104 1.01 -0.76 -1.21
C VAL A 104 0.09 -0.84 0.02
N ARG A 105 -1.10 -1.43 -0.10
CA ARG A 105 -2.02 -1.62 1.04
C ARG A 105 -1.44 -2.60 2.06
N GLU A 106 -0.97 -3.76 1.63
CA GLU A 106 -0.38 -4.78 2.52
C GLU A 106 0.84 -4.22 3.26
N GLU A 107 1.71 -3.48 2.57
CA GLU A 107 2.86 -2.85 3.22
C GLU A 107 2.46 -1.74 4.20
N ALA A 108 1.38 -1.01 3.94
CA ALA A 108 0.85 -0.01 4.87
C ALA A 108 0.30 -0.68 6.14
N GLU A 109 -0.44 -1.78 6.01
CA GLU A 109 -0.94 -2.59 7.13
C GLU A 109 0.22 -3.17 7.96
N ALA A 110 1.23 -3.74 7.29
CA ALA A 110 2.43 -4.23 7.96
C ALA A 110 3.17 -3.11 8.71
N THR A 111 3.22 -1.90 8.14
CA THR A 111 3.81 -0.73 8.80
C THR A 111 3.01 -0.30 10.04
N LEU A 112 1.68 -0.36 9.98
CA LEU A 112 0.84 -0.08 11.15
C LEU A 112 1.12 -1.07 12.29
N VAL A 113 1.23 -2.37 11.98
CA VAL A 113 1.56 -3.41 12.97
C VAL A 113 2.92 -3.13 13.61
N ARG A 114 3.95 -2.81 12.81
CA ARG A 114 5.29 -2.46 13.34
C ARG A 114 5.26 -1.23 14.24
N LEU A 115 4.50 -0.19 13.88
CA LEU A 115 4.36 1.00 14.70
C LEU A 115 3.62 0.74 16.03
N ILE A 116 2.64 -0.18 16.03
CA ILE A 116 1.97 -0.63 17.25
C ILE A 116 2.98 -1.37 18.15
N ALA A 117 3.77 -2.29 17.60
CA ALA A 117 4.80 -3.00 18.34
C ALA A 117 5.85 -2.03 18.92
N LEU A 118 6.35 -1.10 18.11
CA LEU A 118 7.29 -0.06 18.54
C LEU A 118 6.75 0.76 19.70
N ARG A 119 5.49 1.20 19.63
CA ARG A 119 4.85 1.92 20.74
C ARG A 119 4.83 1.08 22.01
N THR A 120 4.45 -0.19 21.91
CA THR A 120 4.39 -1.12 23.05
C THR A 120 5.77 -1.30 23.68
N ASP A 121 6.79 -1.58 22.87
CA ASP A 121 8.17 -1.77 23.32
C ASP A 121 8.70 -0.52 24.05
N MET A 122 8.47 0.67 23.49
CA MET A 122 8.82 1.92 24.14
C MET A 122 8.07 2.11 25.46
N SER A 123 6.75 1.91 25.48
CA SER A 123 5.93 2.11 26.68
C SER A 123 6.24 1.14 27.82
N SER A 124 6.72 -0.06 27.50
CA SER A 124 7.12 -1.08 28.48
C SER A 124 8.53 -0.85 29.05
N GLY A 125 9.26 0.14 28.52
CA GLY A 125 10.66 0.42 28.85
C GLY A 125 11.63 -0.62 28.30
N ALA A 126 11.25 -1.38 27.27
CA ALA A 126 12.10 -2.39 26.64
C ALA A 126 13.20 -1.79 25.74
N MET A 127 13.10 -0.50 25.42
CA MET A 127 14.04 0.23 24.57
C MET A 127 14.62 1.44 25.28
N ASP A 128 15.92 1.65 25.15
CA ASP A 128 16.55 2.91 25.57
C ASP A 128 16.17 4.07 24.63
N THR A 129 16.37 5.31 25.08
CA THR A 129 16.00 6.53 24.37
C THR A 129 16.66 6.66 22.99
N ARG A 130 17.92 6.23 22.84
CA ARG A 130 18.67 6.33 21.58
C ARG A 130 18.21 5.29 20.57
N THR A 131 17.99 4.06 21.03
CA THR A 131 17.46 2.96 20.22
C THR A 131 16.05 3.28 19.74
N SER A 132 15.22 3.86 20.61
CA SER A 132 13.88 4.36 20.28
C SER A 132 13.92 5.47 19.24
N ALA A 133 14.79 6.49 19.41
CA ALA A 133 14.94 7.58 18.45
C ALA A 133 15.35 7.08 17.05
N ASN A 134 16.28 6.11 16.97
CA ASN A 134 16.70 5.51 15.70
C ASN A 134 15.57 4.70 15.04
N ALA A 135 14.78 3.96 15.81
CA ALA A 135 13.62 3.24 15.30
C ALA A 135 12.57 4.20 14.74
N ILE A 136 12.27 5.29 15.46
CA ILE A 136 11.36 6.35 15.01
C ILE A 136 11.84 6.99 13.70
N ALA A 137 13.14 7.28 13.59
CA ALA A 137 13.70 7.87 12.37
C ALA A 137 13.50 6.95 11.15
N ARG A 138 13.72 5.64 11.30
CA ARG A 138 13.49 4.65 10.24
C ARG A 138 12.01 4.57 9.86
N GLU A 139 11.12 4.50 10.85
CA GLU A 139 9.69 4.44 10.58
C GLU A 139 9.18 5.74 9.94
N ARG A 140 9.69 6.90 10.33
CA ARG A 140 9.37 8.17 9.65
C ARG A 140 9.75 8.14 8.16
N GLY A 141 10.92 7.61 7.82
CA GLY A 141 11.33 7.43 6.42
C GLY A 141 10.39 6.49 5.67
N THR A 142 10.00 5.37 6.31
CA THR A 142 9.06 4.39 5.75
C THR A 142 7.69 5.02 5.48
N VAL A 143 7.13 5.75 6.46
CA VAL A 143 5.84 6.45 6.32
C VAL A 143 5.89 7.51 5.21
N GLN A 144 6.99 8.25 5.09
CA GLN A 144 7.16 9.22 4.01
C GLN A 144 7.22 8.55 2.62
N GLY A 145 7.95 7.44 2.50
CA GLY A 145 7.99 6.64 1.28
C GLY A 145 6.60 6.09 0.91
N MET A 146 5.86 5.62 1.91
CA MET A 146 4.50 5.11 1.73
C MET A 146 3.56 6.19 1.15
N ARG A 147 3.60 7.41 1.69
CA ARG A 147 2.78 8.53 1.19
C ARG A 147 3.00 8.83 -0.30
N ARG A 148 4.24 8.73 -0.78
CA ARG A 148 4.54 8.92 -2.21
C ARG A 148 3.93 7.81 -3.07
N ARG A 149 4.04 6.56 -2.63
CA ARG A 149 3.47 5.40 -3.34
C ARG A 149 1.95 5.45 -3.37
N VAL A 150 1.30 5.90 -2.30
CA VAL A 150 -0.15 6.16 -2.28
C VAL A 150 -0.54 7.20 -3.33
N GLY A 151 0.25 8.28 -3.47
CA GLY A 151 0.03 9.27 -4.54
C GLY A 151 0.09 8.66 -5.95
N GLN A 152 0.98 7.68 -6.17
CA GLN A 152 1.02 6.93 -7.43
C GLN A 152 -0.23 6.05 -7.61
N VAL A 153 -0.68 5.34 -6.57
CA VAL A 153 -1.90 4.52 -6.62
C VAL A 153 -3.13 5.38 -6.94
N ILE A 154 -3.26 6.55 -6.32
CA ILE A 154 -4.35 7.51 -6.63
C ILE A 154 -4.27 7.97 -8.09
N SER A 155 -3.06 8.24 -8.60
CA SER A 155 -2.87 8.64 -9.99
C SER A 155 -3.24 7.51 -10.96
N ASN A 156 -2.83 6.27 -10.67
CA ASN A 156 -3.20 5.08 -11.44
C ASN A 156 -4.72 4.87 -11.45
N TYR A 157 -5.37 5.02 -10.29
CA TYR A 157 -6.81 4.92 -10.16
C TYR A 157 -7.53 5.95 -11.04
N LYS A 158 -7.12 7.22 -10.99
CA LYS A 158 -7.70 8.28 -11.82
C LYS A 158 -7.45 8.05 -13.31
N ALA A 159 -6.27 7.58 -13.68
CA ALA A 159 -5.97 7.21 -15.05
C ALA A 159 -6.91 6.10 -15.54
N MET A 160 -7.11 5.06 -14.71
CA MET A 160 -8.00 3.95 -15.05
C MET A 160 -9.46 4.37 -15.10
N GLN A 161 -9.92 5.21 -14.19
CA GLN A 161 -11.25 5.80 -14.26
C GLN A 161 -11.45 6.52 -15.60
N GLY A 162 -10.49 7.35 -16.02
CA GLY A 162 -10.55 8.02 -17.32
C GLY A 162 -10.53 7.06 -18.52
N VAL A 163 -9.83 5.93 -18.44
CA VAL A 163 -9.89 4.85 -19.45
C VAL A 163 -11.31 4.32 -19.59
N LEU A 164 -11.95 4.00 -18.47
CA LEU A 164 -13.30 3.45 -18.44
C LEU A 164 -14.34 4.46 -18.92
N GLU A 165 -14.23 5.73 -18.52
CA GLU A 165 -15.09 6.82 -18.97
C GLU A 165 -14.99 7.05 -20.49
N ARG A 166 -13.80 6.88 -21.07
CA ARG A 166 -13.56 7.02 -22.52
C ARG A 166 -13.95 5.78 -23.33
N GLN A 167 -14.20 4.65 -22.69
CA GLN A 167 -14.45 3.37 -23.37
C GLN A 167 -15.58 3.44 -24.42
N PRO A 168 -16.74 4.10 -24.21
CA PRO A 168 -17.80 4.14 -25.21
C PRO A 168 -17.39 4.81 -26.53
N ALA A 169 -16.54 5.83 -26.47
CA ALA A 169 -16.00 6.50 -27.66
C ALA A 169 -15.04 5.58 -28.41
N VAL A 170 -14.19 4.85 -27.67
CA VAL A 170 -13.28 3.85 -28.26
C VAL A 170 -14.07 2.70 -28.88
N ASP A 171 -15.13 2.23 -28.22
CA ASP A 171 -15.99 1.17 -28.73
C ASP A 171 -16.59 1.51 -30.08
N SER A 172 -17.04 2.76 -30.23
CA SER A 172 -17.56 3.27 -31.50
C SER A 172 -16.51 3.19 -32.61
N LEU A 173 -15.25 3.51 -32.31
CA LEU A 173 -14.15 3.45 -33.27
C LEU A 173 -13.74 2.00 -33.61
N LEU A 174 -13.80 1.09 -32.64
CA LEU A 174 -13.48 -0.32 -32.83
C LEU A 174 -14.54 -1.05 -33.68
N MET A 175 -15.81 -0.60 -33.63
CA MET A 175 -16.93 -1.22 -34.35
C MET A 175 -17.14 -0.68 -35.77
N LEU A 176 -16.48 0.41 -36.16
CA LEU A 176 -16.55 0.90 -37.53
C LEU A 176 -16.05 -0.19 -38.51
N PRO A 177 -16.61 -0.31 -39.73
CA PRO A 177 -16.08 -1.23 -40.73
C PRO A 177 -14.63 -0.87 -41.12
N ASN A 178 -13.79 -1.87 -41.39
CA ASN A 178 -12.50 -1.66 -42.04
C ASN A 178 -12.75 -1.33 -43.52
N THR A 179 -12.85 -0.05 -43.85
CA THR A 179 -13.16 0.41 -45.23
C THR A 179 -12.04 0.12 -46.24
N ASN A 180 -10.87 -0.37 -45.78
CA ASN A 180 -9.72 -0.67 -46.62
C ASN A 180 -9.54 -2.17 -46.95
N ARG A 181 -10.46 -3.07 -46.55
CA ARG A 181 -10.49 -4.42 -47.12
C ARG A 181 -11.14 -4.37 -48.51
N LEU A 182 -10.33 -4.24 -49.55
CA LEU A 182 -10.76 -4.55 -50.91
C LEU A 182 -11.33 -5.98 -50.94
N PRO A 183 -12.47 -6.22 -51.61
CA PRO A 183 -12.99 -7.57 -51.76
C PRO A 183 -11.98 -8.41 -52.54
N SER A 184 -11.61 -9.55 -51.96
CA SER A 184 -10.84 -10.63 -52.59
C SER A 184 -11.65 -11.32 -53.68
#